data_AF-A0A367PJS7-F1
#
_entry.id   AF-A0A367PJS7-F1
#
_cell.length_a   1.000
_cell.length_b   1.000
_cell.length_c   1.000
_cell.angle_alpha   90.00
_cell.angle_beta   90.00
_cell.angle_gamma   90.00
#
_symmetry.space_group_name_H-M   'P 1'
#
loop_
_entity.id
_entity.type
_entity.pdbx_description
1 polymer ?
#
loop_
_entity_poly.entity_id
_entity_poly.type
_entity_poly.pdbx_seq_one_letter_code
_entity_poly.pdbx_strand_id
1 'polypeptide(L)' 'MRFTDTKSETLNLRVSPTFKQALKEAADQEQRSMVNMLEVLLGDYCDRKGIAPASAKATPSTVHKRARVDRRAHMGAAV' A
#
# COMPACT_ATOMS: atom_id res chain seq x y z
N MET A 1 5.98 5.89 1.31
CA MET A 1 6.89 4.99 2.05
C MET A 1 8.28 4.95 1.39
N ARG A 2 9.39 4.75 2.14
CA ARG A 2 10.76 4.64 1.57
C ARG A 2 11.48 3.42 2.13
N PHE A 3 12.07 2.60 1.25
CA PHE A 3 12.83 1.40 1.59
C PHE A 3 14.32 1.75 1.65
N THR A 4 14.82 2.13 2.82
CA THR A 4 16.21 2.57 3.03
C THR A 4 17.12 1.47 3.59
N ASP A 5 16.58 0.26 3.76
CA ASP A 5 17.32 -0.87 4.34
C ASP A 5 18.32 -1.48 3.33
N THR A 6 19.33 -2.19 3.84
CA THR A 6 20.32 -2.85 2.99
C THR A 6 19.66 -4.04 2.29
N LYS A 7 19.74 -4.08 0.95
CA LYS A 7 19.13 -5.15 0.13
C LYS A 7 19.83 -6.50 0.42
N SER A 8 19.33 -7.24 1.39
CA SER A 8 19.89 -8.52 1.86
C SER A 8 19.07 -9.74 1.42
N GLU A 9 17.79 -9.55 1.06
CA GLU A 9 16.92 -10.61 0.57
C GLU A 9 16.83 -10.62 -0.96
N THR A 10 16.83 -11.81 -1.55
CA THR A 10 16.71 -11.99 -3.01
C THR A 10 15.27 -12.32 -3.40
N LEU A 11 14.67 -11.49 -4.26
CA LEU A 11 13.31 -11.68 -4.76
C LEU A 11 13.33 -12.28 -6.18
N ASN A 12 12.99 -13.57 -6.31
CA ASN A 12 12.88 -14.26 -7.59
C ASN A 12 11.44 -14.24 -8.10
N LEU A 13 11.15 -13.48 -9.16
CA LEU A 13 9.80 -13.35 -9.74
C LEU A 13 9.72 -13.95 -11.13
N ARG A 14 8.63 -14.68 -11.40
CA ARG A 14 8.21 -15.05 -12.75
C ARG A 14 7.15 -14.05 -13.21
N VAL A 15 7.46 -13.33 -14.29
CA VAL A 15 6.59 -12.28 -14.85
C VAL A 15 6.41 -12.49 -16.34
N SER A 16 5.36 -11.91 -16.92
CA SER A 16 5.18 -11.92 -18.37
C SER A 16 6.26 -11.07 -19.06
N PRO A 17 6.61 -11.39 -20.32
CA PRO A 17 7.56 -10.58 -21.10
C PRO A 17 7.11 -9.12 -21.24
N THR A 18 5.80 -8.88 -21.39
CA THR A 18 5.20 -7.55 -21.49
C THR A 18 5.35 -6.76 -20.20
N PHE A 19 5.14 -7.39 -19.04
CA PHE A 19 5.37 -6.73 -17.75
C PHE A 19 6.83 -6.33 -17.57
N LYS A 20 7.77 -7.22 -17.93
CA LYS A 20 9.20 -6.93 -17.87
C LYS A 20 9.59 -5.73 -18.74
N GLN A 21 9.04 -5.63 -19.96
CA GLN A 21 9.30 -4.50 -20.86
C GLN A 21 8.77 -3.19 -20.29
N ALA A 22 7.51 -3.16 -19.87
CA ALA A 22 6.91 -1.97 -19.27
C ALA A 22 7.66 -1.51 -18.00
N LEU A 23 8.05 -2.46 -17.14
CA LEU A 23 8.84 -2.16 -15.95
C LEU A 23 10.22 -1.58 -16.31
N LYS A 24 10.86 -2.13 -17.33
CA LYS A 24 12.16 -1.64 -17.81
C LYS A 24 12.04 -0.21 -18.34
N GLU A 25 11.07 0.06 -19.20
CA GLU A 25 10.84 1.40 -19.75
C GLU A 25 10.57 2.43 -18.66
N ALA A 26 9.75 2.09 -17.65
CA ALA A 26 9.50 2.97 -16.51
C ALA A 26 10.78 3.22 -15.69
N ALA A 27 11.58 2.17 -15.45
CA ALA A 27 12.84 2.29 -14.72
C ALA A 27 13.87 3.14 -15.49
N ASP A 28 13.96 2.97 -16.81
CA ASP A 28 14.87 3.72 -17.68
C ASP A 28 14.50 5.22 -17.72
N GLN A 29 13.20 5.54 -17.75
CA GLN A 29 12.71 6.93 -17.70
C GLN A 29 13.11 7.65 -16.40
N GLU A 30 13.12 6.95 -15.27
CA GLU A 30 13.51 7.51 -13.98
C GLU A 30 15.01 7.37 -13.65
N GLN A 31 15.81 6.78 -14.55
CA GLN A 31 17.24 6.50 -14.33
C GLN A 31 17.47 5.64 -13.07
N ARG A 32 16.59 4.66 -12.83
CA ARG A 32 16.63 3.76 -11.67
C ARG A 32 16.75 2.32 -12.15
N SER A 33 17.25 1.43 -11.29
CA SER A 33 17.18 0.00 -11.58
C SER A 33 15.73 -0.50 -11.51
N MET A 34 15.40 -1.57 -12.25
CA MET A 34 14.05 -2.19 -12.23
C MET A 34 13.59 -2.57 -10.81
N VAL A 35 14.53 -3.01 -9.96
CA VAL A 35 14.23 -3.34 -8.55
C VAL A 35 13.82 -2.08 -7.78
N ASN A 36 14.57 -0.99 -7.96
CA ASN A 36 14.27 0.28 -7.30
C ASN A 36 12.95 0.89 -7.81
N MET A 37 12.60 0.65 -9.08
CA MET A 37 11.31 1.03 -9.65
C MET A 37 10.15 0.27 -8.98
N LEU A 38 10.31 -1.04 -8.72
CA LEU A 38 9.31 -1.81 -7.99
C LEU A 38 9.10 -1.28 -6.56
N GLU A 39 10.15 -0.85 -5.88
CA GLU A 39 10.06 -0.23 -4.56
C GLU A 39 9.24 1.07 -4.60
N VAL A 40 9.42 1.91 -5.61
CA VAL A 40 8.64 3.15 -5.79
C VAL A 40 7.17 2.81 -6.05
N LEU A 41 6.89 1.92 -7.01
CA LEU A 41 5.52 1.49 -7.34
C LEU A 41 4.81 0.86 -6.14
N LEU A 42 5.51 0.05 -5.36
CA LEU A 42 4.97 -0.57 -4.15
C LEU A 42 4.73 0.46 -3.05
N GLY A 43 5.66 1.40 -2.86
CA GLY A 43 5.51 2.50 -1.91
C GLY A 43 4.28 3.36 -2.23
N ASP A 44 4.11 3.75 -3.48
CA ASP A 44 2.96 4.50 -3.96
C ASP A 44 1.65 3.74 -3.79
N TYR A 45 1.64 2.43 -4.11
CA TYR A 45 0.48 1.58 -3.93
C TYR A 45 0.08 1.49 -2.44
N CYS A 46 1.06 1.29 -1.56
CA CYS A 46 0.86 1.23 -0.11
C CYS A 46 0.36 2.56 0.44
N ASP A 47 0.95 3.68 0.03
CA ASP A 47 0.54 5.03 0.46
C ASP A 47 -0.91 5.32 0.04
N ARG A 48 -1.30 4.97 -1.19
CA ARG A 48 -2.68 5.15 -1.70
C ARG A 48 -3.70 4.26 -1.01
N LYS A 49 -3.31 3.07 -0.58
CA LYS A 49 -4.20 2.08 0.06
C LYS A 49 -4.16 2.12 1.59
N GLY A 50 -3.25 2.90 2.19
CA GLY A 50 -3.01 2.89 3.63
C GLY A 50 -2.45 1.56 4.15
N ILE A 51 -1.73 0.81 3.30
CA ILE A 51 -1.11 -0.46 3.69
C ILE A 51 0.25 -0.14 4.29
N ALA A 52 0.35 -0.22 5.62
CA ALA A 52 1.64 -0.19 6.29
C ALA A 52 2.12 -1.63 6.47
N PRO A 53 3.35 -1.99 6.05
CA PRO A 53 3.91 -3.27 6.47
C PRO A 53 4.01 -3.23 8.00
N ALA A 54 3.52 -4.29 8.63
CA ALA A 54 3.64 -4.45 10.07
C ALA A 54 5.13 -4.48 10.40
N SER A 55 5.68 -3.34 10.79
CA SER A 55 7.00 -3.26 11.41
C SER A 55 6.97 -4.30 12.52
N ALA A 56 7.91 -5.23 12.49
CA ALA A 56 8.01 -6.31 13.46
C ALA A 56 8.37 -5.73 14.85
N LYS A 57 7.40 -5.08 15.48
CA LYS A 57 7.13 -4.98 16.92
C LYS A 57 5.89 -4.09 17.13
N ALA A 58 4.92 -4.70 17.80
CA ALA A 58 3.70 -4.14 18.39
C ALA A 58 2.45 -4.00 17.48
N THR A 59 1.64 -5.06 17.58
CA THR A 59 0.17 -5.14 17.71
C THR A 59 -0.74 -4.99 16.47
N PRO A 60 -1.70 -5.92 16.28
CA PRO A 60 -2.68 -5.88 15.22
C PRO A 60 -3.70 -4.78 15.52
N SER A 61 -3.54 -3.62 14.88
CA SER A 61 -4.53 -2.55 14.95
C SER A 61 -5.66 -2.83 13.97
N THR A 62 -6.61 -3.63 14.43
CA THR A 62 -7.97 -3.73 13.91
C THR A 62 -8.63 -2.34 13.94
N VAL A 63 -8.64 -1.60 12.83
CA VAL A 63 -9.48 -0.40 12.69
C VAL A 63 -10.12 -0.33 11.31
N HIS A 64 -11.10 -1.20 11.07
CA HIS A 64 -12.25 -0.86 10.23
C HIS A 64 -13.55 -1.24 10.93
N LYS A 65 -13.79 -0.65 12.11
CA LYS A 65 -15.14 -0.52 12.66
C LYS A 65 -15.71 0.79 12.13
N ARG A 66 -16.28 0.76 10.92
CA ARG A 66 -17.09 1.89 10.42
C ARG A 66 -18.28 2.07 11.36
N ALA A 67 -18.37 3.32 11.81
CA ALA A 67 -19.28 3.90 12.76
C ALA A 67 -20.70 3.33 12.78
N ARG A 68 -21.20 3.09 14.00
CA ARG A 68 -22.63 3.03 14.31
C ARG A 68 -23.27 4.35 13.88
N VAL A 69 -24.26 4.27 12.99
CA VAL A 69 -25.26 5.33 12.86
C VAL A 69 -26.23 5.18 14.03
N ASP A 70 -25.89 5.77 15.16
CA ASP A 70 -26.86 6.14 16.20
C ASP A 70 -27.33 7.54 15.85
N ARG A 71 -28.53 7.65 15.28
CA ARG A 71 -29.26 8.93 15.22
C ARG A 71 -30.54 8.75 16.02
N ARG A 72 -30.36 9.00 17.31
CA ARG A 72 -31.35 9.15 18.38
C ARG A 72 -32.62 9.89 17.93
N ALA A 73 -33.74 9.38 18.42
CA ALA A 73 -35.10 9.88 18.29
C ALA A 73 -35.28 11.36 18.69
N HIS A 74 -36.16 12.06 17.96
CA HIS A 74 -37.07 13.13 18.38
C HIS A 74 -38.14 13.21 17.27
N MET A 75 -39.43 13.01 17.52
CA MET A 75 -40.34 14.00 18.09
C MET A 75 -41.60 13.32 18.64
N GLY A 76 -42.04 13.74 19.82
CA GLY A 76 -43.44 13.66 20.22
C GLY A 76 -44.26 14.82 19.63
N ALA A 77 -45.54 14.87 20.01
CA ALA A 77 -46.62 15.77 19.58
C ALA A 77 -47.45 15.19 18.42
N ALA A 78 -48.79 15.15 18.42
CA ALA A 78 -49.80 15.60 19.39
C ALA A 78 -51.18 15.06 18.94
N VAL A 79 -52.10 14.98 19.92
CA VAL A 79 -53.58 14.89 19.80
C VAL A 79 -54.19 13.61 19.25
#